data_AF-A0A922Y5F5-F1
#
_entry.id   AF-A0A922Y5F5-F1
#
_cell.length_a   1.000
_cell.length_b   1.000
_cell.length_c   1.000
_cell.angle_alpha   90.00
_cell.angle_beta   90.00
_cell.angle_gamma   90.00
#
_symmetry.space_group_name_H-M   'P 1'
#
loop_
_entity.id
_entity.type
_entity.pdbx_description
1 polymer ?
#
loop_
_entity_poly.entity_id
_entity_poly.type
_entity_poly.pdbx_seq_one_letter_code
_entity_poly.pdbx_strand_id
1 'polypeptide(L)'
;MADDGTILIGKSEKPEVLLLKLANRHGLVTGATGTGKTVTLQVLAEGFAKHGVPVFAADIKGDLSGIAAPGNSKPPFVKRAEELGLKYEPDQFTTVFWDVFGEQGHPVRATISEMGPLL
;
A
#
# COMPACT_ATOMS: atom_id res chain seq x y z
N MET A 1 -7.85 -7.35 -18.05
CA MET A 1 -8.83 -6.32 -17.67
C MET A 1 -9.09 -6.53 -16.19
N ALA A 2 -8.79 -5.55 -15.35
CA ALA A 2 -9.12 -5.64 -13.93
C ALA A 2 -10.65 -5.74 -13.83
N ASP A 3 -11.13 -6.78 -13.18
CA ASP A 3 -12.56 -6.96 -12.92
C ASP A 3 -12.96 -5.90 -11.88
N ASP A 4 -14.03 -5.12 -12.13
CA ASP A 4 -14.45 -3.90 -11.40
C ASP A 4 -14.66 -4.07 -9.86
N GLY A 5 -14.43 -5.26 -9.33
CA GLY A 5 -14.62 -5.62 -7.93
C GLY A 5 -13.45 -6.35 -7.27
N THR A 6 -12.24 -6.35 -7.85
CA THR A 6 -11.13 -7.18 -7.34
C THR A 6 -9.77 -6.47 -7.32
N ILE A 7 -8.93 -6.81 -6.34
CA ILE A 7 -7.51 -6.40 -6.27
C ILE A 7 -6.65 -7.65 -6.45
N LEU A 8 -5.72 -7.64 -7.42
CA LEU A 8 -4.74 -8.71 -7.57
C LEU A 8 -3.68 -8.62 -6.47
N ILE A 9 -3.52 -9.70 -5.69
CA ILE A 9 -2.55 -9.76 -4.57
C ILE A 9 -1.32 -10.59 -4.93
N GLY A 10 -1.48 -11.55 -5.83
CA GLY A 10 -0.38 -12.41 -6.27
C GLY A 10 -0.84 -13.49 -7.25
N LYS A 11 -0.01 -14.52 -7.40
CA LYS A 11 -0.28 -15.66 -8.28
C LYS A 11 0.27 -16.93 -7.65
N SER A 12 -0.60 -17.93 -7.56
CA SER A 12 -0.29 -19.32 -7.23
C SER A 12 -0.27 -20.14 -8.54
N GLU A 13 -0.98 -21.26 -8.61
CA GLU A 13 -1.36 -21.90 -9.88
C GLU A 13 -2.31 -21.01 -10.70
N LYS A 14 -3.01 -20.09 -10.04
CA LYS A 14 -3.92 -19.10 -10.63
C LYS A 14 -3.67 -17.70 -10.05
N PRO A 15 -4.18 -16.62 -10.68
CA PRO A 15 -4.21 -15.31 -10.04
C PRO A 15 -4.97 -15.35 -8.72
N GLU A 16 -4.37 -14.80 -7.66
CA GLU A 16 -4.98 -14.69 -6.34
C GLU A 16 -5.44 -13.25 -6.13
N VAL A 17 -6.75 -13.09 -5.87
CA VAL A 17 -7.40 -11.79 -5.82
C VAL A 17 -8.17 -11.60 -4.51
N LEU A 18 -8.16 -10.36 -4.02
CA LEU A 18 -9.05 -9.90 -2.96
C LEU A 18 -10.34 -9.38 -3.59
N LEU A 19 -11.48 -9.95 -3.21
CA LEU A 19 -12.79 -9.44 -3.61
C LEU A 19 -13.12 -8.20 -2.77
N LEU A 20 -13.33 -7.05 -3.40
CA LEU A 20 -13.60 -5.77 -2.71
C LEU A 20 -14.83 -5.85 -1.80
N LYS A 21 -15.87 -6.56 -2.22
CA LYS A 21 -17.08 -6.79 -1.41
C LYS A 21 -16.81 -7.53 -0.08
N LEU A 22 -15.64 -8.14 0.08
CA LEU A 22 -15.20 -8.84 1.30
C LEU A 22 -14.03 -8.13 2.00
N ALA A 23 -13.56 -6.99 1.48
CA ALA A 23 -12.40 -6.26 2.00
C ALA A 23 -12.70 -5.49 3.30
N ASN A 24 -13.96 -5.49 3.75
CA ASN A 24 -14.36 -4.97 5.06
C ASN A 24 -14.04 -5.93 6.23
N ARG A 25 -13.46 -7.10 5.95
CA ARG A 25 -12.97 -8.03 6.98
C ARG A 25 -11.51 -7.70 7.32
N HIS A 26 -11.17 -7.83 8.61
CA HIS A 26 -9.79 -7.70 9.05
C HIS A 26 -8.92 -8.79 8.40
N GLY A 27 -7.74 -8.38 7.94
CA GLY A 27 -6.73 -9.26 7.37
C GLY A 27 -5.40 -9.14 8.12
N LEU A 28 -4.53 -10.14 7.94
CA LEU A 28 -3.20 -10.16 8.53
C LEU A 28 -2.17 -10.45 7.44
N VAL A 29 -1.24 -9.50 7.25
CA VAL A 29 -0.04 -9.72 6.44
C VAL A 29 1.11 -10.02 7.39
N THR A 30 1.64 -11.24 7.34
CA THR A 30 2.73 -11.71 8.21
C THR A 30 3.82 -12.39 7.38
N GLY A 31 5.03 -12.46 7.94
CA GLY A 31 6.20 -13.04 7.27
C GLY A 31 7.52 -12.50 7.85
N ALA A 32 8.63 -13.16 7.52
CA ALA A 32 9.96 -12.73 7.95
C ALA A 32 10.41 -11.44 7.24
N THR A 33 11.54 -10.87 7.66
CA THR A 33 12.13 -9.72 6.94
C THR A 33 12.53 -10.14 5.53
N GLY A 34 12.25 -9.29 4.54
CA GLY A 34 12.55 -9.58 3.13
C GLY A 34 11.53 -10.47 2.40
N THR A 35 10.46 -10.93 3.06
CA THR A 35 9.43 -11.78 2.41
C THR A 35 8.32 -10.99 1.73
N GLY A 36 8.53 -9.70 1.44
CA GLY A 36 7.57 -8.91 0.66
C GLY A 36 6.40 -8.29 1.43
N LYS A 37 6.37 -8.30 2.77
CA LYS A 37 5.28 -7.69 3.57
C LYS A 37 4.93 -6.26 3.13
N THR A 38 5.94 -5.40 3.01
CA THR A 38 5.75 -4.01 2.56
C THR A 38 5.16 -3.96 1.16
N VAL A 39 5.72 -4.74 0.23
CA VAL A 39 5.24 -4.80 -1.17
C VAL A 39 3.78 -5.25 -1.21
N THR A 40 3.39 -6.24 -0.40
CA THR A 40 1.99 -6.66 -0.29
C THR A 40 1.09 -5.53 0.20
N LEU A 41 1.51 -4.77 1.23
CA LEU A 41 0.71 -3.66 1.74
C LEU A 41 0.63 -2.50 0.74
N GLN A 42 1.69 -2.22 -0.02
CA GLN A 42 1.67 -1.24 -1.12
C GLN A 42 0.68 -1.67 -2.21
N VAL A 43 0.78 -2.91 -2.70
CA VAL A 43 -0.16 -3.45 -3.71
C VAL A 43 -1.62 -3.35 -3.25
N LEU A 44 -1.89 -3.64 -1.97
CA LEU A 44 -3.22 -3.45 -1.39
C LEU A 44 -3.63 -1.97 -1.40
N ALA A 45 -2.76 -1.07 -0.93
CA ALA A 45 -3.05 0.35 -0.86
C ALA A 45 -3.33 0.96 -2.25
N GLU A 46 -2.47 0.66 -3.22
CA GLU A 46 -2.64 1.04 -4.62
C GLU A 46 -3.93 0.47 -5.22
N GLY A 47 -4.21 -0.80 -4.94
CA GLY A 47 -5.42 -1.49 -5.40
C GLY A 47 -6.69 -0.83 -4.86
N PHE A 48 -6.73 -0.49 -3.57
CA PHE A 48 -7.85 0.25 -2.98
C PHE A 48 -7.99 1.65 -3.59
N ALA A 49 -6.89 2.38 -3.73
CA ALA A 49 -6.88 3.72 -4.33
C ALA A 49 -7.40 3.70 -5.77
N LYS A 50 -7.02 2.70 -6.58
CA LYS A 50 -7.53 2.50 -7.96
C LYS A 50 -9.05 2.32 -8.03
N HIS A 51 -9.66 1.83 -6.96
CA HIS A 51 -11.12 1.67 -6.85
C HIS A 51 -11.79 2.80 -6.05
N GLY A 52 -11.09 3.91 -5.81
CA GLY A 52 -11.62 5.07 -5.09
C GLY A 52 -11.79 4.85 -3.59
N VAL A 53 -11.18 3.81 -3.02
CA VAL A 53 -11.22 3.53 -1.57
C VAL A 53 -10.01 4.19 -0.91
N PRO A 54 -10.19 5.16 0.00
CA PRO A 54 -9.07 5.79 0.71
C PRO A 54 -8.44 4.82 1.69
N VAL A 55 -7.11 4.86 1.79
CA VAL A 55 -6.32 4.02 2.69
C VAL A 55 -5.61 4.90 3.70
N PHE A 56 -5.86 4.63 4.98
CA PHE A 56 -5.13 5.22 6.10
C PHE A 56 -4.16 4.17 6.64
N ALA A 57 -2.87 4.51 6.69
CA ALA A 57 -1.83 3.59 7.12
C ALA A 57 -0.81 4.29 8.03
N ALA A 58 -0.38 3.57 9.07
CA ALA A 58 0.76 3.97 9.88
C ALA A 58 2.03 3.39 9.24
N ASP A 59 2.94 4.27 8.79
CA ASP A 59 4.17 3.88 8.13
C ASP A 59 5.39 4.11 9.04
N ILE A 60 5.63 3.17 9.95
CA ILE A 60 6.70 3.28 10.94
C ILE A 60 8.10 3.25 10.29
N LYS A 61 8.24 2.54 9.16
CA LYS A 61 9.54 2.37 8.48
C LYS A 61 9.76 3.34 7.33
N GLY A 62 8.73 4.06 6.90
CA GLY A 62 8.77 4.90 5.70
C GLY A 62 8.66 4.11 4.40
N ASP A 63 8.44 2.79 4.46
CA ASP A 63 8.45 1.95 3.27
C ASP A 63 7.11 2.01 2.51
N LEU A 64 5.99 2.31 3.16
CA LEU A 64 4.67 2.47 2.50
C LEU A 64 4.56 3.79 1.73
N SER A 65 5.20 4.84 2.24
CA SER A 65 5.16 6.20 1.68
C SER A 65 5.63 6.30 0.23
N GLY A 66 6.40 5.32 -0.24
CA GLY A 66 6.92 5.25 -1.61
C GLY A 66 5.84 5.25 -2.70
N ILE A 67 4.59 4.90 -2.38
CA ILE A 67 3.46 4.93 -3.34
C ILE A 67 3.14 6.36 -3.84
N ALA A 68 3.64 7.39 -3.15
CA ALA A 68 3.43 8.79 -3.50
C ALA A 68 4.23 9.24 -4.74
N ALA A 69 5.17 8.42 -5.23
CA ALA A 69 6.03 8.75 -6.36
C ALA A 69 6.08 7.60 -7.39
N PRO A 70 6.28 7.90 -8.69
CA PRO A 70 6.47 6.88 -9.71
C PRO A 70 7.67 5.98 -9.42
N GLY A 71 7.51 4.67 -9.60
CA GLY A 71 8.60 3.71 -9.46
C GLY A 71 9.65 3.81 -10.58
N ASN A 72 10.91 3.52 -10.27
CA ASN A 72 12.04 3.63 -11.22
C ASN A 72 12.22 2.42 -12.16
N SER A 73 11.20 1.58 -12.37
CA SER A 73 11.26 0.41 -13.26
C SER A 73 12.47 -0.51 -13.07
N LYS A 74 12.85 -0.77 -11.81
CA LYS A 74 14.02 -1.61 -11.53
C LYS A 74 13.81 -3.03 -12.09
N PRO A 75 14.85 -3.69 -12.63
CA PRO A 75 14.72 -4.99 -13.29
C PRO A 75 13.98 -6.07 -12.48
N PRO A 76 14.14 -6.18 -11.14
CA PRO A 76 13.40 -7.17 -10.36
C PRO A 76 11.87 -6.97 -10.41
N PHE A 77 11.39 -5.73 -10.46
CA PHE A 77 9.96 -5.43 -10.47
C PHE A 77 9.34 -5.65 -11.86
N VAL A 78 10.06 -5.26 -12.92
CA VAL A 78 9.63 -5.48 -14.30
C VAL A 78 9.53 -6.99 -14.58
N LYS A 79 10.58 -7.75 -14.25
CA LYS A 79 10.58 -9.21 -14.38
C LYS A 79 9.44 -9.85 -13.58
N ARG A 80 9.20 -9.38 -12.35
CA ARG A 80 8.11 -9.91 -11.52
C ARG A 80 6.73 -9.64 -12.13
N ALA A 81 6.50 -8.46 -12.70
CA ALA A 81 5.26 -8.15 -13.40
C ALA A 81 5.06 -9.06 -14.62
N GLU A 82 6.12 -9.30 -15.40
CA GLU A 82 6.11 -10.21 -16.55
C GLU A 82 5.75 -11.65 -16.13
N GLU A 83 6.34 -12.18 -15.04
CA GLU A 83 6.01 -13.51 -14.49
C GLU A 83 4.52 -13.62 -14.08
N LEU A 84 3.94 -12.51 -13.64
CA LEU A 84 2.52 -12.39 -13.29
C LEU A 84 1.63 -12.19 -14.53
N GLY A 85 2.20 -11.95 -15.72
CA GLY A 85 1.47 -11.63 -16.94
C GLY A 85 0.92 -10.20 -16.95
N LEU A 86 1.57 -9.30 -16.21
CA LEU A 86 1.22 -7.89 -16.08
C LEU A 86 2.21 -7.02 -16.85
N LYS A 87 1.72 -5.93 -17.44
CA LYS A 87 2.58 -4.87 -17.94
C LYS A 87 3.03 -4.02 -16.75
N TYR A 88 4.34 -3.90 -16.54
CA TYR A 88 4.87 -2.99 -15.53
C TYR A 88 4.73 -1.55 -16.01
N GLU A 89 3.97 -0.75 -15.26
CA GLU A 89 3.82 0.69 -15.51
C GLU A 89 4.07 1.42 -14.18
N PRO A 90 5.09 2.30 -14.11
CA PRO A 90 5.26 3.21 -13.00
C PRO A 90 3.99 4.04 -12.79
N ASP A 91 3.54 4.13 -11.55
CA ASP A 91 2.32 4.83 -11.19
C ASP A 91 2.56 5.63 -9.90
N GLN A 92 1.72 6.62 -9.65
CA GLN A 92 1.77 7.44 -8.44
C GLN A 92 0.38 7.63 -7.87
N PHE A 93 0.26 7.62 -6.55
CA PHE A 93 -1.01 7.73 -5.86
C PHE A 93 -1.07 8.99 -5.02
N THR A 94 -2.21 9.69 -5.09
CA THR A 94 -2.47 10.87 -4.26
C THR A 94 -2.34 10.47 -2.79
N THR A 95 -1.31 11.01 -2.14
CA THR A 95 -0.93 10.65 -0.78
C THR A 95 -0.80 11.92 0.04
N VAL A 96 -1.38 11.92 1.24
CA VAL A 96 -1.22 12.99 2.22
C VAL A 96 -0.45 12.42 3.39
N PHE A 97 0.72 12.99 3.68
CA PHE A 97 1.49 12.64 4.87
C PHE A 97 0.95 13.41 6.07
N TRP A 98 0.61 12.69 7.14
CA TRP A 98 0.11 13.28 8.36
C TRP A 98 1.27 13.43 9.34
N ASP A 99 1.41 14.61 9.91
CA ASP A 99 2.48 14.94 10.83
C ASP A 99 1.91 15.38 12.18
N VAL A 100 2.31 14.65 13.22
CA VAL A 100 1.92 14.92 14.61
C VAL A 100 2.59 16.18 15.16
N PHE A 101 3.77 16.54 14.63
CA PHE A 101 4.48 17.78 14.98
C PHE A 101 4.06 18.96 14.08
N GLY A 102 3.47 18.68 12.93
CA GLY A 102 2.98 19.70 11.98
C GLY A 102 4.08 20.43 11.19
N GLU A 103 5.26 19.84 11.04
CA GLU A 103 6.42 20.43 10.38
C GLU A 103 6.57 20.02 8.91
N GLN A 104 6.36 18.74 8.60
CA GLN A 104 6.70 18.10 7.32
C GLN A 104 5.47 17.57 6.56
N GLY A 105 4.28 17.67 7.14
CA GLY A 105 3.04 17.12 6.57
C GLY A 105 1.79 17.84 7.04
N HIS A 106 0.64 17.26 6.68
CA HIS A 106 -0.66 17.74 7.13
C HIS A 106 -0.76 17.58 8.66
N PRO A 107 -1.02 18.66 9.41
CA PRO A 107 -1.03 18.60 10.86
C PRO A 107 -2.18 17.72 11.34
N VAL A 108 -1.88 16.79 12.25
CA VAL A 108 -2.93 16.08 12.98
C VAL A 108 -3.62 17.06 13.92
N ARG A 109 -4.94 16.96 14.06
CA ARG A 109 -5.70 17.85 14.96
C ARG A 109 -5.29 17.69 16.42
N ALA A 110 -4.87 16.49 16.82
CA ALA A 110 -4.47 16.19 18.19
C ALA A 110 -3.01 16.58 18.42
N THR A 111 -2.72 17.19 19.57
CA THR A 111 -1.34 17.51 19.98
C THR A 111 -0.72 16.38 20.81
N ILE A 112 0.60 16.30 20.85
CA ILE A 112 1.32 15.31 21.67
C ILE A 112 0.91 15.41 23.15
N SER A 113 0.65 16.63 23.64
CA SER A 113 0.17 16.87 25.00
C SER A 113 -1.20 16.23 25.30
N GLU A 114 -2.04 16.02 24.28
CA GLU A 114 -3.34 15.35 24.41
C GLU A 114 -3.24 13.82 24.34
N MET A 115 -2.14 13.27 23.80
CA MET A 115 -1.92 11.82 23.65
C MET A 115 -1.45 11.13 24.95
N GLY A 116 -1.28 11.89 26.04
CA GLY A 116 -0.83 11.38 27.33
C GLY A 116 0.71 11.40 27.47
N PRO A 117 1.24 11.00 28.64
CA PRO A 117 2.68 10.97 28.86
C PRO A 117 3.36 10.07 27.84
N LEU A 118 4.48 10.55 27.26
CA LEU A 118 5.41 9.71 26.50
C LEU A 118 5.85 8.55 27.40
N LEU A 119 5.50 7.32 27.01
CA LEU A 119 5.98 6.09 27.64
C LEU A 119 7.48 5.91 27.41
#